data_AF-A0A1V1P4G4-F1
#
_entry.id   AF-A0A1V1P4G4-F1
#
_cell.length_a   1.000
_cell.length_b   1.000
_cell.length_c   1.000
_cell.angle_alpha   90.00
_cell.angle_beta   90.00
_cell.angle_gamma   90.00
#
_symmetry.space_group_name_H-M   'P 1'
#
loop_
_entity.id
_entity.type
_entity.pdbx_description
1 polymer ?
#
loop_
_entity_poly.entity_id
_entity_poly.type
_entity_poly.pdbx_seq_one_letter_code
_entity_poly.pdbx_strand_id
1 'polypeptide(L)'
;MAVLTNLIPRLELIIGRQKQTFISGFIENHNLFNSVFCKFLKAISQEKELIILFDDIQWMDSASKKLLMTILQYKALSNCTILLTSINNQFHQVLSGMTASGKLPYLSLHHMKIDNISVQDISDLLYDSFRFSPDLCQKFSKLLHSKTRGNVSFLHQILVKLHSEGLIQFDKGASQWLVNLKK
;
A
#
# COMPACT_ATOMS: atom_id res chain seq x y z
N MET A 1 1.45 28.33 -1.27
CA MET A 1 1.45 27.32 -2.35
C MET A 1 2.80 27.24 -3.07
N ALA A 2 3.49 28.36 -3.35
CA ALA A 2 4.85 28.38 -3.92
C ALA A 2 5.88 27.47 -3.19
N VAL A 3 5.82 27.37 -1.86
CA VAL A 3 6.65 26.46 -1.07
C VAL A 3 6.48 24.99 -1.49
N LEU A 4 5.26 24.57 -1.85
CA LEU A 4 5.00 23.20 -2.30
C LEU A 4 5.55 22.96 -3.70
N THR A 5 5.41 23.92 -4.61
CA THR A 5 5.89 23.78 -5.99
C THR A 5 7.41 23.86 -6.11
N ASN A 6 8.10 24.48 -5.15
CA ASN A 6 9.56 24.42 -5.08
C ASN A 6 10.06 22.99 -4.78
N LEU A 7 9.31 22.21 -3.99
CA LEU A 7 9.68 20.83 -3.62
C LEU A 7 9.04 19.77 -4.51
N ILE A 8 7.84 20.05 -5.04
CA ILE A 8 7.09 19.18 -5.94
C ILE A 8 6.67 20.01 -7.16
N PRO A 9 7.58 20.29 -8.11
CA PRO A 9 7.31 21.17 -9.25
C PRO A 9 6.10 20.75 -10.10
N ARG A 10 5.85 19.44 -10.20
CA ARG A 10 4.70 18.89 -10.94
C ARG A 10 3.35 19.31 -10.36
N LEU A 11 3.27 19.79 -9.11
CA LEU A 11 2.01 20.34 -8.57
C LEU A 11 1.50 21.52 -9.39
N GLU A 12 2.36 22.27 -10.09
CA GLU A 12 1.92 23.37 -10.97
C GLU A 12 1.00 22.93 -12.10
N LEU A 13 1.07 21.65 -12.50
CA LEU A 13 0.12 21.07 -13.48
C LEU A 13 -1.31 21.01 -12.94
N ILE A 14 -1.48 21.03 -11.61
CA ILE A 14 -2.76 20.88 -10.92
C ILE A 14 -3.25 22.23 -10.40
N ILE A 15 -2.38 22.99 -9.72
CA ILE A 15 -2.74 24.25 -9.03
C ILE A 15 -2.33 25.51 -9.80
N GLY A 16 -1.76 25.35 -11.00
CA GLY A 16 -1.20 26.43 -11.82
C GLY A 16 0.16 26.91 -11.33
N ARG A 17 0.85 27.67 -12.19
CA ARG A 17 2.17 28.26 -11.88
C ARG A 17 2.09 29.17 -10.67
N GLN A 18 3.03 29.00 -9.75
CA GLN A 18 3.07 29.80 -8.52
C GLN A 18 4.08 30.94 -8.67
N LYS A 19 3.73 32.12 -8.15
CA LYS A 19 4.68 33.25 -8.10
C LYS A 19 5.85 32.87 -7.18
N GLN A 20 7.09 32.96 -7.67
CA GLN A 20 8.27 32.68 -6.86
C GLN A 20 8.28 33.56 -5.61
N THR A 21 8.36 32.91 -4.46
CA THR A 21 8.54 33.57 -3.16
C THR A 21 9.97 33.35 -2.70
N PHE A 22 10.65 34.40 -2.25
CA PHE A 22 11.89 34.26 -1.49
C PHE A 22 11.55 33.59 -0.16
N ILE A 23 12.08 32.39 0.07
CA ILE A 23 11.87 31.67 1.32
C ILE A 23 13.18 31.73 2.12
N SER A 24 13.12 32.34 3.28
CA SER A 24 14.19 32.44 4.28
C SER A 24 14.41 31.08 4.97
N GLY A 25 15.67 30.68 5.15
CA GLY A 25 16.13 29.67 6.12
C GLY A 25 15.68 28.21 5.96
N PHE A 26 16.64 27.26 5.99
CA PHE A 26 16.36 25.81 5.89
C PHE A 26 15.38 25.23 6.93
N ILE A 27 15.37 25.73 8.17
CA ILE A 27 14.52 25.20 9.26
C ILE A 27 13.09 25.78 9.21
N GLU A 28 12.97 27.07 8.89
CA GLU A 28 11.67 27.72 8.66
C GLU A 28 10.92 27.06 7.50
N ASN A 29 11.67 26.59 6.49
CA ASN A 29 11.14 25.89 5.33
C ASN A 29 10.36 24.61 5.67
N HIS A 30 10.80 23.78 6.63
CA HIS A 30 10.11 22.52 6.92
C HIS A 30 8.78 22.70 7.64
N ASN A 31 8.73 23.57 8.66
CA ASN A 31 7.48 23.85 9.38
C ASN A 31 6.48 24.58 8.48
N LEU A 32 6.98 25.53 7.67
CA LEU A 32 6.17 26.22 6.68
C LEU A 32 5.64 25.24 5.63
N PHE A 33 6.49 24.35 5.10
CA PHE A 33 6.09 23.31 4.17
C PHE A 33 4.98 22.44 4.76
N ASN A 34 5.18 21.86 5.94
CA ASN A 34 4.18 21.00 6.57
C ASN A 34 2.82 21.71 6.77
N SER A 35 2.86 22.98 7.18
CA SER A 35 1.65 23.80 7.35
C SER A 35 0.95 24.08 6.03
N VAL A 36 1.69 24.46 4.98
CA VAL A 36 1.13 24.71 3.65
C VAL A 36 0.61 23.41 3.03
N PHE A 37 1.28 22.28 3.27
CA PHE A 37 0.84 20.96 2.82
C PHE A 37 -0.50 20.58 3.46
N CYS A 38 -0.66 20.75 4.77
CA CYS A 38 -1.95 20.51 5.45
C CYS A 38 -3.08 21.39 4.90
N LYS A 39 -2.79 22.66 4.58
CA LYS A 39 -3.77 23.56 3.94
C LYS A 39 -4.14 23.10 2.53
N PHE A 40 -3.17 22.59 1.77
CA PHE A 40 -3.42 22.00 0.46
C PHE A 40 -4.30 20.75 0.57
N LEU A 41 -3.98 19.82 1.49
CA LEU A 41 -4.81 18.64 1.74
C LEU A 41 -6.23 19.02 2.12
N LYS A 42 -6.39 20.02 2.99
CA LYS A 42 -7.71 20.55 3.36
C LYS A 42 -8.48 21.09 2.17
N ALA A 43 -7.82 21.85 1.30
CA ALA A 43 -8.46 22.43 0.11
C ALA A 43 -8.96 21.34 -0.84
N ILE A 44 -8.17 20.28 -1.09
CA ILE A 44 -8.58 19.20 -1.98
C ILE A 44 -9.61 18.26 -1.33
N SER A 45 -9.65 18.15 -0.01
CA SER A 45 -10.62 17.33 0.72
C SER A 45 -11.96 18.02 0.97
N GLN A 46 -12.16 19.26 0.51
CA GLN A 46 -13.41 20.01 0.75
C GLN A 46 -14.60 19.44 -0.02
N GLU A 47 -14.38 19.00 -1.26
CA GLU A 47 -15.47 18.55 -2.13
C GLU A 47 -15.69 17.03 -2.08
N LYS A 48 -14.60 16.26 -1.89
CA LYS A 48 -14.63 14.79 -1.89
C LYS A 48 -13.73 14.24 -0.80
N GLU A 49 -14.04 13.04 -0.34
CA GLU A 49 -13.19 12.31 0.59
C GLU A 49 -11.80 12.09 -0.03
N LEU A 50 -10.77 12.50 0.71
CA LEU A 50 -9.39 12.31 0.31
C LEU A 50 -8.84 11.05 0.97
N ILE A 51 -8.34 10.11 0.18
CA ILE A 51 -7.61 8.94 0.69
C ILE A 51 -6.12 9.15 0.41
N ILE A 52 -5.29 9.14 1.47
CA ILE A 52 -3.83 9.26 1.37
C ILE A 52 -3.21 7.93 1.81
N LEU A 53 -2.45 7.31 0.93
CA LEU A 53 -1.67 6.11 1.23
C LEU A 53 -0.22 6.49 1.50
N PHE A 54 0.29 6.14 2.68
CA PHE A 54 1.72 6.08 2.96
C PHE A 54 2.16 4.62 2.88
N ASP A 55 2.88 4.30 1.81
CA ASP A 55 3.39 2.96 1.58
C ASP A 55 4.72 2.75 2.33
N ASP A 56 4.91 1.55 2.86
CA ASP A 56 6.10 1.09 3.59
C ASP A 56 6.63 2.08 4.65
N ILE A 57 5.79 2.41 5.63
CA ILE A 57 6.10 3.46 6.62
C ILE A 57 7.37 3.20 7.44
N GLN A 58 7.86 1.96 7.50
CA GLN A 58 9.13 1.59 8.13
C GLN A 58 10.34 2.31 7.51
N TRP A 59 10.26 2.69 6.24
CA TRP A 59 11.34 3.40 5.54
C TRP A 59 11.26 4.92 5.69
N MET A 60 10.27 5.46 6.39
CA MET A 60 10.12 6.90 6.57
C MET A 60 11.28 7.50 7.37
N ASP A 61 11.88 8.54 6.81
CA ASP A 61 12.85 9.38 7.51
C ASP A 61 12.18 10.27 8.57
N SER A 62 13.00 11.03 9.31
CA SER A 62 12.52 11.90 10.38
C SER A 62 11.63 13.04 9.86
N ALA A 63 11.93 13.59 8.68
CA ALA A 63 11.15 14.65 8.06
C ALA A 63 9.75 14.16 7.66
N SER A 64 9.66 12.99 7.05
CA SER A 64 8.41 12.34 6.64
C SER A 64 7.56 11.97 7.84
N LYS A 65 8.16 11.43 8.91
CA LYS A 65 7.48 11.16 10.18
C LYS A 65 6.88 12.44 10.78
N LYS A 66 7.64 13.54 10.76
CA LYS A 66 7.15 14.84 11.24
C LYS A 66 6.00 15.38 10.39
N LEU A 67 6.05 15.20 9.06
CA LEU A 67 4.93 15.57 8.18
C LEU A 67 3.67 14.75 8.51
N LEU A 68 3.77 13.42 8.58
CA LEU A 68 2.63 12.56 8.93
C LEU A 68 2.04 12.94 10.29
N MET A 69 2.87 13.22 11.30
CA MET A 69 2.38 13.74 12.59
C MET A 69 1.66 15.07 12.47
N THR A 70 2.17 15.98 11.63
CA THR A 70 1.51 17.28 11.41
C THR A 70 0.13 17.08 10.78
N ILE A 71 0.02 16.19 9.79
CA ILE A 71 -1.25 15.85 9.13
C ILE A 71 -2.23 15.23 10.13
N LEU A 72 -1.80 14.22 10.89
CA LEU A 72 -2.61 13.52 11.89
C LEU A 72 -3.14 14.45 12.99
N GLN A 73 -2.37 15.48 13.36
CA GLN A 73 -2.78 16.47 14.36
C GLN A 73 -3.62 17.62 13.79
N TYR A 74 -3.75 17.72 12.47
CA TYR A 74 -4.44 18.83 11.81
C TYR A 74 -5.96 18.63 11.81
N LYS A 75 -6.60 19.01 12.92
CA LYS A 75 -8.07 18.84 13.17
C LYS A 75 -9.00 19.40 12.09
N ALA A 76 -8.52 20.35 11.27
CA ALA A 76 -9.31 20.93 10.19
C ALA A 76 -9.42 20.02 8.96
N LEU A 77 -8.73 18.87 8.94
CA LEU A 77 -8.79 17.85 7.91
C LEU A 77 -9.81 16.77 8.30
N SER A 78 -11.10 17.07 8.13
CA SER A 78 -12.19 16.20 8.60
C SER A 78 -12.68 15.18 7.57
N ASN A 79 -12.33 15.35 6.29
CA ASN A 79 -12.78 14.49 5.18
C ASN A 79 -11.60 13.78 4.52
N CYS A 80 -10.76 13.16 5.36
CA CYS A 80 -9.54 12.50 4.92
C CYS A 80 -9.35 11.17 5.65
N THR A 81 -9.12 10.12 4.87
CA THR A 81 -8.74 8.80 5.34
C THR A 81 -7.26 8.59 5.05
N ILE A 82 -6.49 8.17 6.06
CA ILE A 82 -5.05 7.90 5.91
C ILE A 82 -4.84 6.40 6.04
N LEU A 83 -4.27 5.80 5.00
CA LEU A 83 -3.87 4.41 4.95
C LEU A 83 -2.36 4.33 5.14
N LEU A 84 -1.93 3.45 6.03
CA LEU A 84 -0.53 3.23 6.36
C LEU A 84 -0.22 1.74 6.15
N THR A 85 0.78 1.41 5.35
CA THR A 85 1.22 0.02 5.16
C THR A 85 2.54 -0.21 5.87
N SER A 86 2.76 -1.42 6.39
CA SER A 86 4.02 -1.79 7.01
C SER A 86 4.25 -3.29 6.99
N ILE A 87 5.52 -3.69 7.05
CA ILE A 87 5.94 -5.08 7.16
C ILE A 87 6.07 -5.48 8.65
N ASN A 88 5.68 -6.71 8.99
CA ASN A 88 6.02 -7.38 10.27
C ASN A 88 5.78 -6.56 11.56
N ASN A 89 4.56 -6.05 11.78
CA ASN A 89 4.17 -5.29 12.98
C ASN A 89 5.06 -4.07 13.29
N GLN A 90 5.92 -3.63 12.36
CA GLN A 90 6.79 -2.46 12.54
C GLN A 90 6.00 -1.15 12.67
N PHE A 91 4.72 -1.20 12.32
CA PHE A 91 3.75 -0.16 12.59
C PHE A 91 3.83 0.42 14.02
N HIS A 92 3.86 -0.44 15.04
CA HIS A 92 3.93 0.04 16.43
C HIS A 92 5.26 0.73 16.76
N GLN A 93 6.36 0.29 16.16
CA GLN A 93 7.69 0.90 16.34
C GLN A 93 7.77 2.26 15.66
N VAL A 94 7.16 2.39 14.49
CA VAL A 94 7.07 3.67 13.77
C VAL A 94 6.24 4.65 14.58
N LEU A 95 5.07 4.26 15.08
CA LEU A 95 4.22 5.15 15.89
C LEU A 95 4.82 5.53 17.24
N SER A 96 5.50 4.60 17.92
CA SER A 96 6.16 4.91 19.20
C SER A 96 7.32 5.89 19.02
N GLY A 97 8.02 5.85 17.88
CA GLY A 97 9.01 6.86 17.52
C GLY A 97 8.43 8.23 17.15
N MET A 98 7.11 8.33 16.92
CA MET A 98 6.44 9.56 16.49
C MET A 98 5.72 10.32 17.62
N THR A 99 5.43 9.65 18.73
CA THR A 99 4.80 10.27 19.90
C THR A 99 5.50 9.81 21.17
N ALA A 100 5.82 10.73 22.09
CA ALA A 100 6.50 10.41 23.36
C ALA A 100 5.73 9.37 24.21
N SER A 101 4.43 9.18 23.96
CA SER A 101 3.56 8.22 24.64
C SER A 101 3.13 7.03 23.77
N GLY A 102 3.52 6.96 22.50
CA GLY A 102 3.01 5.97 21.55
C GLY A 102 1.50 6.04 21.28
N LYS A 103 0.82 7.10 21.74
CA LYS A 103 -0.64 7.26 21.68
C LYS A 103 -1.00 8.49 20.86
N LEU A 104 -1.97 8.29 19.97
CA LEU A 104 -2.69 9.34 19.25
C LEU A 104 -4.11 9.42 19.82
N PRO A 105 -4.32 10.08 20.98
CA PRO A 105 -5.56 9.98 21.76
C PRO A 105 -6.82 10.49 21.05
N TYR A 106 -6.68 11.14 19.90
CA TYR A 106 -7.79 11.72 19.12
C TYR A 106 -8.01 11.02 17.77
N LEU A 107 -7.30 9.92 17.48
CA LEU A 107 -7.38 9.21 16.21
C LEU A 107 -7.82 7.76 16.44
N SER A 108 -8.90 7.38 15.78
CA SER A 108 -9.32 5.98 15.68
C SER A 108 -8.36 5.25 14.74
N LEU A 109 -7.43 4.51 15.31
CA LEU A 109 -6.54 3.67 14.54
C LEU A 109 -7.18 2.30 14.30
N HIS A 110 -7.44 1.97 13.05
CA HIS A 110 -7.86 0.64 12.63
C HIS A 110 -6.66 -0.13 12.07
N HIS A 111 -6.28 -1.21 12.75
CA HIS A 111 -5.20 -2.08 12.31
C HIS A 111 -5.77 -3.31 11.60
N MET A 112 -5.46 -3.46 10.31
CA MET A 112 -5.80 -4.64 9.52
C MET A 112 -4.54 -5.43 9.22
N LYS A 113 -4.44 -6.63 9.80
CA LYS A 113 -3.35 -7.55 9.50
C LYS A 113 -3.73 -8.35 8.26
N ILE A 114 -2.86 -8.31 7.24
CA ILE A 114 -2.97 -9.14 6.04
C ILE A 114 -2.04 -10.33 6.24
N ASP A 115 -2.62 -11.51 6.47
CA ASP A 115 -1.88 -12.76 6.63
C ASP A 115 -1.62 -13.44 5.28
N ASN A 116 -0.69 -14.39 5.29
CA ASN A 116 -0.49 -15.28 4.14
C ASN A 116 -1.79 -16.04 3.83
N ILE A 117 -2.04 -16.28 2.54
CA ILE A 117 -3.26 -16.94 2.08
C ILE A 117 -3.26 -18.43 2.42
N SER A 118 -4.42 -18.94 2.79
CA SER A 118 -4.61 -20.33 3.20
C SER A 118 -4.62 -21.29 2.01
N VAL A 119 -4.60 -22.59 2.31
CA VAL A 119 -4.83 -23.64 1.31
C VAL A 119 -6.18 -23.45 0.60
N GLN A 120 -7.21 -23.01 1.33
CA GLN A 120 -8.55 -22.79 0.76
C GLN A 120 -8.53 -21.60 -0.20
N ASP A 121 -7.93 -20.48 0.18
CA ASP A 121 -7.81 -19.30 -0.68
C ASP A 121 -7.07 -19.62 -1.99
N ILE A 122 -6.02 -20.46 -1.92
CA ILE A 122 -5.32 -20.94 -3.11
C ILE A 122 -6.22 -21.86 -3.95
N SER A 123 -6.98 -22.74 -3.31
CA SER A 123 -7.93 -23.63 -4.00
C SER A 123 -8.98 -22.83 -4.78
N ASP A 124 -9.54 -21.80 -4.16
CA ASP A 124 -10.53 -20.91 -4.76
C ASP A 124 -9.92 -20.10 -5.91
N LEU A 125 -8.71 -19.57 -5.72
CA LEU A 125 -7.94 -18.89 -6.77
C LEU A 125 -7.68 -19.79 -7.97
N LEU A 126 -7.32 -21.07 -7.75
CA LEU A 126 -7.11 -22.04 -8.82
C LEU A 126 -8.41 -22.36 -9.57
N TYR A 127 -9.51 -22.51 -8.84
CA TYR A 127 -10.82 -22.73 -9.44
C TYR A 127 -11.25 -21.52 -10.29
N ASP A 128 -11.08 -20.31 -9.77
CA ASP A 128 -11.48 -19.09 -10.48
C ASP A 128 -10.62 -18.76 -11.69
N SER A 129 -9.32 -19.04 -11.61
CA SER A 129 -8.38 -18.76 -12.69
C SER A 129 -8.38 -19.83 -13.77
N PHE A 130 -8.43 -21.11 -13.38
CA PHE A 130 -8.18 -22.24 -14.28
C PHE A 130 -9.38 -23.17 -14.47
N ARG A 131 -10.44 -23.05 -13.65
CA ARG A 131 -11.62 -23.93 -13.66
C ARG A 131 -11.27 -25.42 -13.51
N PHE A 132 -10.19 -25.71 -12.77
CA PHE A 132 -9.85 -27.08 -12.41
C PHE A 132 -10.94 -27.73 -11.56
N SER A 133 -11.03 -29.06 -11.61
CA SER A 133 -11.97 -29.80 -10.75
C SER A 133 -11.67 -29.55 -9.26
N PRO A 134 -12.68 -29.61 -8.37
CA PRO A 134 -12.48 -29.37 -6.94
C PRO A 134 -11.40 -30.26 -6.30
N ASP A 135 -11.32 -31.54 -6.69
CA ASP A 135 -10.28 -32.47 -6.21
C ASP A 135 -8.88 -32.04 -6.65
N LEU A 136 -8.73 -31.58 -7.91
CA LEU A 136 -7.47 -31.08 -8.43
C LEU A 136 -7.07 -29.76 -7.75
N CYS A 137 -8.00 -28.81 -7.57
CA CYS A 137 -7.75 -27.57 -6.83
C CYS A 137 -7.24 -27.88 -5.43
N GLN A 138 -7.87 -28.80 -4.71
CA GLN A 138 -7.50 -29.15 -3.34
C GLN A 138 -6.14 -29.84 -3.23
N LYS A 139 -5.79 -30.72 -4.17
CA LYS A 139 -4.47 -31.36 -4.20
C LYS A 139 -3.38 -30.37 -4.56
N PHE A 140 -3.64 -29.54 -5.57
CA PHE A 140 -2.65 -28.61 -6.08
C PHE A 140 -2.44 -27.42 -5.12
N SER A 141 -3.49 -26.93 -4.47
CA SER A 141 -3.40 -25.90 -3.44
C SER A 141 -2.54 -26.34 -2.26
N LYS A 142 -2.66 -27.60 -1.79
CA LYS A 142 -1.78 -28.16 -0.75
C LYS A 142 -0.31 -28.17 -1.18
N LEU A 143 -0.04 -28.57 -2.42
CA LEU A 143 1.33 -28.56 -2.96
C LEU A 143 1.89 -27.14 -3.05
N LEU A 144 1.14 -26.21 -3.63
CA LEU A 144 1.55 -24.80 -3.76
C LEU A 144 1.73 -24.15 -2.40
N HIS A 145 0.82 -24.37 -1.46
CA HIS A 145 0.93 -23.88 -0.10
C HIS A 145 2.16 -24.45 0.62
N SER A 146 2.48 -25.75 0.42
CA SER A 146 3.68 -26.35 1.02
C SER A 146 4.98 -25.69 0.55
N LYS A 147 5.01 -25.19 -0.69
CA LYS A 147 6.17 -24.54 -1.31
C LYS A 147 6.27 -23.05 -0.98
N THR A 148 5.13 -22.38 -0.87
CA THR A 148 5.04 -20.91 -0.74
C THR A 148 4.78 -20.46 0.69
N ARG A 149 4.31 -21.38 1.55
CA ARG A 149 3.77 -21.09 2.88
C ARG A 149 2.67 -20.02 2.85
N GLY A 150 1.89 -19.98 1.76
CA GLY A 150 0.83 -19.00 1.55
C GLY A 150 1.31 -17.60 1.15
N ASN A 151 2.60 -17.41 0.85
CA ASN A 151 3.09 -16.13 0.35
C ASN A 151 2.61 -15.91 -1.10
N VAL A 152 1.81 -14.87 -1.33
CA VAL A 152 1.19 -14.58 -2.64
C VAL A 152 2.24 -14.28 -3.72
N SER A 153 3.33 -13.59 -3.39
CA SER A 153 4.40 -13.30 -4.36
C SER A 153 5.08 -14.58 -4.85
N PHE A 154 5.42 -15.48 -3.93
CA PHE A 154 5.99 -16.78 -4.29
C PHE A 154 4.98 -17.68 -5.01
N LEU A 155 3.70 -17.62 -4.64
CA LEU A 155 2.65 -18.32 -5.38
C LEU A 155 2.58 -17.85 -6.83
N HIS A 156 2.54 -16.53 -7.05
CA HIS A 156 2.53 -15.95 -8.37
C HIS A 156 3.76 -16.40 -9.19
N GLN A 157 4.96 -16.31 -8.60
CA GLN A 157 6.20 -16.76 -9.25
C GLN A 157 6.16 -18.24 -9.64
N ILE A 158 5.67 -19.12 -8.77
CA ILE A 158 5.54 -20.54 -9.08
C ILE A 158 4.52 -20.76 -10.20
N LEU A 159 3.36 -20.12 -10.17
CA LEU A 159 2.35 -20.27 -11.22
C LEU A 159 2.86 -19.79 -12.59
N VAL A 160 3.52 -18.63 -12.62
CA VAL A 160 4.19 -18.12 -13.83
C VAL A 160 5.24 -19.09 -14.33
N LYS A 161 6.06 -19.65 -13.43
CA LYS A 161 7.08 -20.64 -13.78
C LYS A 161 6.46 -21.91 -14.38
N LEU A 162 5.45 -22.49 -13.72
CA LEU A 162 4.76 -23.68 -14.20
C LEU A 162 4.12 -23.47 -15.58
N HIS A 163 3.56 -22.28 -15.82
CA HIS A 163 3.07 -21.91 -17.14
C HIS A 163 4.20 -21.82 -18.17
N SER A 164 5.31 -21.15 -17.84
CA SER A 164 6.46 -21.01 -18.74
C SER A 164 7.13 -22.35 -19.10
N GLU A 165 7.11 -23.32 -18.18
CA GLU A 165 7.64 -24.67 -18.38
C GLU A 165 6.63 -25.61 -19.10
N GLY A 166 5.44 -25.10 -19.44
CA GLY A 166 4.38 -25.86 -20.09
C GLY A 166 3.71 -26.90 -19.20
N LEU A 167 3.86 -26.79 -17.88
CA LEU A 167 3.20 -27.67 -16.92
C LEU A 167 1.76 -27.22 -16.64
N ILE A 168 1.46 -25.93 -16.79
CA ILE A 168 0.10 -25.39 -16.86
C ILE A 168 -0.09 -24.82 -18.26
N GLN A 169 -1.06 -25.34 -19.01
CA GLN A 169 -1.32 -24.89 -20.39
C GLN A 169 -2.81 -24.84 -20.68
N PHE A 170 -3.21 -23.88 -21.52
CA PHE A 170 -4.57 -23.82 -22.03
C PHE A 170 -4.70 -24.71 -23.27
N ASP A 171 -5.53 -25.73 -23.17
CA ASP A 171 -5.94 -26.54 -24.31
C ASP A 171 -7.06 -25.81 -25.06
N LYS A 172 -6.70 -25.29 -26.25
CA LYS A 172 -7.64 -24.59 -27.12
C LYS A 172 -8.74 -25.49 -27.68
N GLY A 173 -8.46 -26.78 -27.87
CA GLY A 173 -9.43 -27.74 -28.43
C GLY A 173 -10.55 -28.03 -27.45
N ALA A 174 -10.20 -28.23 -26.19
CA ALA A 174 -11.17 -28.47 -25.12
C ALA A 174 -11.58 -27.21 -24.35
N SER A 175 -11.04 -26.04 -24.71
CA SER A 175 -11.28 -24.74 -24.04
C SER A 175 -11.11 -24.79 -22.52
N GLN A 176 -10.08 -25.52 -22.07
CA GLN A 176 -9.83 -25.77 -20.65
C GLN A 176 -8.35 -25.64 -20.33
N TRP A 177 -8.05 -25.29 -19.07
CA TRP A 177 -6.70 -25.38 -18.57
C TRP A 177 -6.36 -26.82 -18.18
N LEU A 178 -5.15 -27.25 -18.50
CA LEU A 178 -4.58 -28.54 -18.12
C LEU A 178 -3.36 -28.30 -17.24
N VAL A 179 -3.16 -29.20 -16.27
CA VAL A 179 -1.94 -29.24 -15.46
C VAL A 179 -1.31 -30.63 -15.52
N ASN A 180 -0.02 -30.68 -15.82
CA ASN A 180 0.75 -31.93 -15.85
C ASN A 180 1.88 -31.87 -14.82
N LEU A 181 1.66 -32.46 -13.65
CA LEU A 181 2.62 -32.49 -12.55
C LEU A 181 3.50 -33.76 -12.55
N LYS A 182 3.51 -34.55 -13.64
CA LYS A 182 4.24 -35.84 -13.74
C LYS A 182 5.61 -35.74 -14.45
N LYS A 183 6.26 -34.59 -14.42
CA LYS A 183 7.67 -34.47 -14.81
C LYS A 183 8.58 -34.47 -13.60
#